data_AF-A0A944TYY9-F1
#
_entry.id   AF-A0A944TYY9-F1
#
_cell.length_a   1.000
_cell.length_b   1.000
_cell.length_c   1.000
_cell.angle_alpha   90.00
_cell.angle_beta   90.00
_cell.angle_gamma   90.00
#
_symmetry.space_group_name_H-M   'P 1'
#
loop_
_entity.id
_entity.type
_entity.pdbx_description
1 polymer ?
#
loop_
_entity_poly.entity_id
_entity_poly.type
_entity_poly.pdbx_seq_one_letter_code
_entity_poly.pdbx_strand_id
1 'polypeptide(L)'
;KNTLVIFTSDNGPVWYKRDRLKHNHSSASIYSGMKGDHWEGGHRVPFIVRWPSVIKASIASDSMICFTDIMATLAAVVGDEFPEAAITDSRSFLPVMKRDNTYRVRNTMILNAKNKAVVFRHHNWKLITKKGPGGFTHWKPGVNTKDLPEGQLYDLSKDPAEQNNLWDTMPEKVKGLQSMLEAEKFNKKNDLTLK
;
A
#
# COMPACT_ATOMS: atom_id res chain seq x y z
N LYS A 1 22.11 -21.18 2.60
CA LYS A 1 21.62 -21.15 1.19
C LYS A 1 20.12 -21.39 1.11
N ASN A 2 19.59 -22.38 1.86
CA ASN A 2 18.18 -22.76 1.85
C ASN A 2 17.35 -22.10 2.99
N THR A 3 17.48 -20.79 3.15
CA THR A 3 16.73 -20.05 4.17
C THR A 3 16.16 -18.81 3.51
N LEU A 4 14.83 -18.67 3.59
CA LEU A 4 14.11 -17.46 3.23
C LEU A 4 14.17 -16.49 4.41
N VAL A 5 14.72 -15.31 4.20
CA VAL A 5 14.72 -14.21 5.17
C VAL A 5 13.91 -13.05 4.60
N ILE A 6 12.90 -12.59 5.33
CA ILE A 6 12.10 -11.41 5.01
C ILE A 6 12.40 -10.34 6.06
N PHE A 7 12.77 -9.15 5.62
CA PHE A 7 12.92 -7.96 6.45
C PHE A 7 11.92 -6.90 6.00
N THR A 8 11.09 -6.45 6.94
CA THR A 8 10.07 -5.42 6.69
C THR A 8 9.72 -4.69 7.99
N SER A 9 8.84 -3.69 7.89
CA SER A 9 8.19 -3.04 9.03
C SER A 9 6.67 -3.27 8.98
N ASP A 10 5.99 -3.04 10.11
CA ASP A 10 4.54 -3.10 10.27
C ASP A 10 3.83 -1.83 9.77
N ASN A 11 4.51 -0.67 9.83
CA ASN A 11 3.97 0.61 9.40
C ASN A 11 5.09 1.61 9.03
N GLY A 12 4.71 2.74 8.43
CA GLY A 12 5.61 3.86 8.22
C GLY A 12 6.16 4.46 9.54
N PRO A 13 7.23 5.27 9.49
CA PRO A 13 7.89 5.81 10.67
C PRO A 13 7.04 6.86 11.39
N VAL A 14 7.30 7.13 12.67
CA VAL A 14 6.89 8.38 13.34
C VAL A 14 8.07 9.34 13.24
N TRP A 15 7.91 10.50 12.60
CA TRP A 15 9.04 11.42 12.46
C TRP A 15 8.59 12.90 12.40
N TYR A 16 8.48 13.49 13.59
CA TYR A 16 8.07 14.89 13.74
C TYR A 16 9.19 15.84 13.34
N LYS A 17 8.82 17.10 13.03
CA LYS A 17 9.77 18.17 12.64
C LYS A 17 11.01 18.24 13.53
N ARG A 18 10.82 18.10 14.85
CA ARG A 18 11.91 18.10 15.85
C ARG A 18 12.95 17.01 15.57
N ASP A 19 12.52 15.79 15.31
CA ASP A 19 13.40 14.65 15.12
C ASP A 19 14.14 14.76 13.77
N ARG A 20 13.46 15.30 12.75
CA ARG A 20 14.09 15.61 11.44
C ARG A 20 15.27 16.55 11.57
N LEU A 21 15.07 17.64 12.32
CA LEU A 21 16.09 18.66 12.54
C LEU A 21 17.23 18.15 13.41
N LYS A 22 16.93 17.35 14.43
CA LYS A 22 17.93 16.77 15.32
C LYS A 22 18.87 15.80 14.60
N HIS A 23 18.35 14.98 13.69
CA HIS A 23 19.10 13.89 13.07
C HIS A 23 19.50 14.14 11.61
N ASN A 24 19.06 15.25 11.00
CA ASN A 24 19.28 15.57 9.59
C ASN A 24 18.90 14.40 8.64
N HIS A 25 17.73 13.79 8.90
CA HIS A 25 17.18 12.60 8.25
C HIS A 25 15.64 12.68 8.31
N SER A 26 14.77 12.23 7.41
CA SER A 26 14.84 11.48 6.16
C SER A 26 14.03 10.16 6.20
N SER A 27 13.31 9.82 7.28
CA SER A 27 12.81 8.44 7.47
C SER A 27 11.73 8.00 6.48
N ALA A 28 10.83 8.91 6.07
CA ALA A 28 9.86 8.63 5.01
C ALA A 28 10.37 9.03 3.61
N SER A 29 11.64 9.49 3.51
CA SER A 29 12.24 9.99 2.27
C SER A 29 11.36 11.05 1.59
N ILE A 30 10.94 10.80 0.35
CA ILE A 30 10.07 11.66 -0.46
C ILE A 30 8.58 11.50 -0.17
N TYR A 31 8.18 10.47 0.58
CA TYR A 31 6.78 10.12 0.78
C TYR A 31 6.13 11.01 1.83
N SER A 32 4.89 11.44 1.57
CA SER A 32 4.11 12.25 2.50
C SER A 32 3.60 11.44 3.69
N GLY A 33 3.47 12.11 4.82
CA GLY A 33 2.91 11.54 6.04
C GLY A 33 3.89 10.71 6.86
N MET A 34 3.33 10.02 7.83
CA MET A 34 3.99 9.18 8.81
C MET A 34 3.00 8.15 9.38
N LYS A 35 3.41 7.34 10.36
CA LYS A 35 2.57 6.30 10.98
C LYS A 35 1.12 6.75 11.19
N GLY A 36 0.20 5.89 10.77
CA GLY A 36 -1.25 6.10 10.92
C GLY A 36 -1.89 6.96 9.83
N ASP A 37 -1.11 7.65 9.00
CA ASP A 37 -1.64 8.43 7.89
C ASP A 37 -2.08 7.56 6.71
N HIS A 38 -2.99 8.09 5.90
CA HIS A 38 -3.44 7.50 4.63
C HIS A 38 -2.38 7.62 3.51
N TRP A 39 -1.47 8.59 3.66
CA TRP A 39 -0.40 8.90 2.72
C TRP A 39 0.69 7.82 2.70
N GLU A 40 1.49 7.79 1.63
CA GLU A 40 2.48 6.75 1.36
C GLU A 40 3.43 6.53 2.53
N GLY A 41 3.89 7.60 3.18
CA GLY A 41 4.80 7.53 4.33
C GLY A 41 4.19 6.90 5.59
N GLY A 42 2.88 6.62 5.61
CA GLY A 42 2.21 5.93 6.70
C GLY A 42 2.23 4.41 6.61
N HIS A 43 2.37 3.84 5.41
CA HIS A 43 2.24 2.39 5.18
C HIS A 43 3.20 1.81 4.13
N ARG A 44 3.87 2.64 3.32
CA ARG A 44 4.95 2.19 2.44
C ARG A 44 6.21 1.95 3.25
N VAL A 45 6.57 0.67 3.38
CA VAL A 45 7.69 0.20 4.21
C VAL A 45 8.77 -0.45 3.34
N PRO A 46 10.04 -0.50 3.81
CA PRO A 46 11.05 -1.32 3.16
C PRO A 46 10.62 -2.79 3.20
N PHE A 47 10.82 -3.50 2.10
CA PHE A 47 10.57 -4.94 2.03
C PHE A 47 11.73 -5.61 1.30
N ILE A 48 12.56 -6.35 2.03
CA ILE A 48 13.75 -7.01 1.51
C ILE A 48 13.63 -8.50 1.73
N VAL A 49 13.87 -9.27 0.67
CA VAL A 49 13.85 -10.73 0.73
C VAL A 49 15.21 -11.30 0.31
N ARG A 50 15.73 -12.23 1.09
CA ARG A 50 16.97 -12.96 0.79
C ARG A 50 16.71 -14.46 0.82
N TRP A 51 16.92 -15.12 -0.31
CA TRP A 51 16.88 -16.58 -0.40
C TRP A 51 17.87 -17.09 -1.44
N PRO A 52 19.13 -17.39 -1.07
CA PRO A 52 20.21 -17.59 -2.04
C PRO A 52 20.01 -18.74 -3.04
N SER A 53 19.22 -19.77 -2.72
CA SER A 53 18.92 -20.87 -3.64
C SER A 53 17.81 -20.56 -4.65
N VAL A 54 17.08 -19.44 -4.49
CA VAL A 54 15.91 -19.09 -5.32
C VAL A 54 16.07 -17.70 -5.95
N ILE A 55 16.55 -16.72 -5.20
CA ILE A 55 16.65 -15.32 -5.59
C ILE A 55 18.07 -15.01 -6.06
N LYS A 56 18.22 -14.57 -7.31
CA LYS A 56 19.46 -13.97 -7.79
C LYS A 56 19.73 -12.67 -7.03
N ALA A 57 20.95 -12.48 -6.54
CA ALA A 57 21.32 -11.29 -5.78
C ALA A 57 21.11 -9.99 -6.59
N SER A 58 20.92 -8.89 -5.85
CA SER A 58 20.84 -7.52 -6.37
C SER A 58 19.73 -7.31 -7.41
N ILE A 59 18.51 -7.76 -7.08
CA ILE A 59 17.32 -7.51 -7.89
C ILE A 59 16.33 -6.60 -7.18
N ALA A 60 15.58 -5.85 -7.98
CA ALA A 60 14.44 -5.06 -7.54
C ALA A 60 13.20 -5.47 -8.34
N SER A 61 12.03 -5.35 -7.72
CA SER A 61 10.73 -5.57 -8.35
C SER A 61 9.81 -4.41 -7.96
N ASP A 62 9.03 -3.94 -8.93
CA ASP A 62 7.99 -2.92 -8.76
C ASP A 62 6.59 -3.52 -8.59
N SER A 63 6.47 -4.85 -8.59
CA SER A 63 5.21 -5.55 -8.31
C SER A 63 4.63 -5.10 -6.97
N MET A 64 3.37 -4.67 -6.99
CA MET A 64 2.66 -4.25 -5.78
C MET A 64 2.41 -5.47 -4.89
N ILE A 65 2.78 -5.37 -3.61
CA ILE A 65 2.51 -6.40 -2.59
C ILE A 65 1.88 -5.76 -1.35
N CYS A 66 1.21 -6.58 -0.55
CA CYS A 66 0.68 -6.21 0.76
C CYS A 66 1.30 -7.10 1.84
N PHE A 67 1.34 -6.65 3.09
CA PHE A 67 1.82 -7.45 4.21
C PHE A 67 1.08 -8.79 4.34
N THR A 68 -0.21 -8.82 3.96
CA THR A 68 -1.02 -10.04 3.96
C THR A 68 -0.50 -11.11 3.01
N ASP A 69 0.22 -10.75 1.94
CA ASP A 69 0.76 -11.67 0.93
C ASP A 69 1.82 -12.64 1.46
N ILE A 70 2.38 -12.34 2.65
CA ILE A 70 3.34 -13.23 3.29
C ILE A 70 2.73 -14.61 3.53
N MET A 71 1.44 -14.70 3.90
CA MET A 71 0.80 -15.98 4.22
C MET A 71 0.78 -16.93 3.02
N ALA A 72 0.15 -16.51 1.90
CA ALA A 72 0.10 -17.33 0.68
C ALA A 72 1.48 -17.57 0.08
N THR A 73 2.43 -16.65 0.30
CA THR A 73 3.81 -16.86 -0.12
C THR A 73 4.48 -17.96 0.67
N LEU A 74 4.35 -17.97 2.00
CA LEU A 74 4.95 -19.01 2.84
C LEU A 74 4.30 -20.38 2.58
N ALA A 75 2.98 -20.44 2.39
CA ALA A 75 2.27 -21.65 1.96
C ALA A 75 2.88 -22.23 0.67
N ALA A 76 3.02 -21.39 -0.36
CA ALA A 76 3.62 -21.79 -1.64
C ALA A 76 5.11 -22.20 -1.51
N VAL A 77 5.83 -21.66 -0.52
CA VAL A 77 7.24 -22.00 -0.26
C VAL A 77 7.37 -23.40 0.34
N VAL A 78 6.48 -23.79 1.25
CA VAL A 78 6.50 -25.12 1.88
C VAL A 78 5.78 -26.19 1.05
N GLY A 79 5.11 -25.80 -0.03
CA GLY A 79 4.37 -26.71 -0.90
C GLY A 79 3.04 -27.16 -0.31
N ASP A 80 2.48 -26.37 0.60
CA ASP A 80 1.23 -26.68 1.29
C ASP A 80 0.05 -26.02 0.57
N GLU A 81 -1.03 -26.78 0.41
CA GLU A 81 -2.29 -26.29 -0.14
C GLU A 81 -3.11 -25.68 1.00
N PHE A 82 -2.96 -24.38 1.20
CA PHE A 82 -3.84 -23.66 2.13
C PHE A 82 -5.27 -23.67 1.58
N PRO A 83 -6.30 -23.85 2.44
CA PRO A 83 -7.68 -23.65 2.02
C PRO A 83 -7.81 -22.27 1.39
N GLU A 84 -8.34 -22.18 0.18
CA GLU A 84 -8.47 -20.91 -0.56
C GLU A 84 -9.24 -19.86 0.28
N ALA A 85 -10.23 -20.31 1.04
CA ALA A 85 -11.00 -19.52 2.01
C ALA A 85 -10.16 -18.93 3.18
N ALA A 86 -8.98 -19.48 3.48
CA ALA A 86 -8.10 -19.00 4.56
C ALA A 86 -7.19 -17.84 4.12
N ILE A 87 -7.10 -17.55 2.81
CA ILE A 87 -6.16 -16.58 2.23
C ILE A 87 -6.80 -15.64 1.20
N THR A 88 -8.09 -15.31 1.36
CA THR A 88 -8.91 -14.54 0.39
C THR A 88 -8.24 -13.25 -0.14
N ASP A 89 -7.46 -12.56 0.69
CA ASP A 89 -6.76 -11.31 0.34
C ASP A 89 -5.25 -11.45 0.08
N SER A 90 -4.71 -12.66 0.25
CA SER A 90 -3.28 -12.95 0.20
C SER A 90 -2.93 -13.66 -1.10
N ARG A 91 -1.96 -13.11 -1.83
CA ARG A 91 -1.49 -13.61 -3.13
C ARG A 91 0.01 -13.84 -3.06
N SER A 92 0.46 -15.02 -3.49
CA SER A 92 1.88 -15.39 -3.38
C SER A 92 2.76 -14.52 -4.28
N PHE A 93 3.84 -13.95 -3.72
CA PHE A 93 4.90 -13.30 -4.50
C PHE A 93 6.08 -14.24 -4.82
N LEU A 94 5.92 -15.56 -4.60
CA LEU A 94 6.93 -16.55 -4.99
C LEU A 94 7.30 -16.52 -6.48
N PRO A 95 6.37 -16.31 -7.44
CA PRO A 95 6.75 -16.17 -8.85
C PRO A 95 7.67 -14.97 -9.10
N VAL A 96 7.44 -13.85 -8.39
CA VAL A 96 8.32 -12.67 -8.45
C VAL A 96 9.73 -13.02 -7.95
N MET A 97 9.84 -13.76 -6.85
CA MET A 97 11.13 -14.22 -6.32
C MET A 97 11.87 -15.13 -7.31
N LYS A 98 11.13 -15.92 -8.10
CA LYS A 98 11.65 -16.79 -9.18
C LYS A 98 11.91 -16.05 -10.50
N ARG A 99 11.81 -14.70 -10.53
CA ARG A 99 11.99 -13.84 -11.70
C ARG A 99 10.99 -14.07 -12.84
N ASP A 100 9.76 -14.43 -12.52
CA ASP A 100 8.68 -14.26 -13.49
C ASP A 100 8.35 -12.76 -13.62
N ASN A 101 8.96 -12.09 -14.59
CA ASN A 101 8.76 -10.67 -14.86
C ASN A 101 7.40 -10.36 -15.50
N THR A 102 6.65 -11.39 -15.95
CA THR A 102 5.29 -11.22 -16.49
C THR A 102 4.24 -11.27 -15.39
N TYR A 103 4.56 -11.92 -14.27
CA TYR A 103 3.68 -12.01 -13.14
C TYR A 103 3.54 -10.66 -12.41
N ARG A 104 2.30 -10.32 -12.05
CA ARG A 104 1.97 -9.22 -11.13
C ARG A 104 1.13 -9.79 -10.02
N VAL A 105 1.55 -9.57 -8.78
CA VAL A 105 0.88 -10.12 -7.59
C VAL A 105 -0.53 -9.55 -7.47
N ARG A 106 -0.70 -8.25 -7.74
CA ARG A 106 -1.98 -7.55 -7.71
C ARG A 106 -1.90 -6.26 -8.52
N ASN A 107 -3.03 -5.86 -9.10
CA ASN A 107 -3.23 -4.55 -9.72
C ASN A 107 -3.95 -3.58 -8.78
N THR A 108 -4.69 -4.12 -7.82
CA THR A 108 -5.51 -3.41 -6.83
C THR A 108 -5.02 -3.67 -5.41
N MET A 109 -5.17 -2.69 -4.54
CA MET A 109 -4.97 -2.86 -3.09
C MET A 109 -5.90 -1.93 -2.32
N ILE A 110 -6.50 -2.46 -1.25
CA ILE A 110 -7.34 -1.71 -0.32
C ILE A 110 -6.62 -1.68 1.03
N LEU A 111 -6.45 -0.48 1.60
CA LEU A 111 -6.08 -0.31 3.00
C LEU A 111 -7.22 0.39 3.74
N ASN A 112 -7.65 -0.23 4.84
CA ASN A 112 -8.58 0.40 5.77
C ASN A 112 -7.78 1.23 6.76
N ALA A 113 -8.20 2.46 6.97
CA ALA A 113 -7.55 3.37 7.89
C ALA A 113 -8.52 3.93 8.93
N LYS A 114 -8.00 4.74 9.84
CA LYS A 114 -8.77 5.36 10.92
C LYS A 114 -9.94 6.18 10.34
N ASN A 115 -10.98 6.39 11.15
CA ASN A 115 -12.16 7.21 10.79
C ASN A 115 -12.91 6.72 9.54
N LYS A 116 -12.89 5.41 9.27
CA LYS A 116 -13.54 4.78 8.11
C LYS A 116 -12.99 5.28 6.77
N ALA A 117 -11.78 5.82 6.76
CA ALA A 117 -11.09 6.14 5.51
C ALA A 117 -10.66 4.86 4.81
N VAL A 118 -10.75 4.87 3.48
CA VAL A 118 -10.28 3.79 2.62
C VAL A 118 -9.26 4.37 1.67
N VAL A 119 -8.10 3.73 1.61
CA VAL A 119 -7.07 3.97 0.60
C VAL A 119 -7.20 2.86 -0.44
N PHE A 120 -7.42 3.24 -1.70
CA PHE A 120 -7.52 2.33 -2.82
C PHE A 120 -6.42 2.62 -3.82
N ARG A 121 -5.59 1.62 -4.11
CA ARG A 121 -4.57 1.64 -5.16
C ARG A 121 -5.08 0.87 -6.35
N HIS A 122 -4.93 1.45 -7.53
CA HIS A 122 -5.12 0.77 -8.81
C HIS A 122 -3.95 1.15 -9.73
N HIS A 123 -3.00 0.23 -9.89
CA HIS A 123 -1.69 0.50 -10.47
C HIS A 123 -1.04 1.75 -9.82
N ASN A 124 -0.78 2.80 -10.60
CA ASN A 124 -0.16 4.05 -10.15
C ASN A 124 -1.14 5.02 -9.48
N TRP A 125 -2.44 4.80 -9.62
CA TRP A 125 -3.45 5.69 -9.05
C TRP A 125 -3.71 5.36 -7.59
N LYS A 126 -3.90 6.40 -6.79
CA LYS A 126 -4.26 6.29 -5.37
C LYS A 126 -5.47 7.17 -5.09
N LEU A 127 -6.54 6.55 -4.61
CA LEU A 127 -7.75 7.20 -4.13
C LEU A 127 -7.80 7.11 -2.61
N ILE A 128 -8.14 8.20 -1.94
CA ILE A 128 -8.38 8.25 -0.49
C ILE A 128 -9.76 8.85 -0.26
N THR A 129 -10.65 8.13 0.43
CA THR A 129 -12.07 8.53 0.57
C THR A 129 -12.33 9.63 1.62
N LYS A 130 -11.26 10.22 2.17
CA LYS A 130 -11.29 11.27 3.19
C LYS A 130 -10.23 12.31 2.93
N LYS A 131 -10.50 13.55 3.31
CA LYS A 131 -9.52 14.64 3.32
C LYS A 131 -8.48 14.51 4.43
N GLY A 132 -7.30 15.02 4.14
CA GLY A 132 -6.21 15.14 5.10
C GLY A 132 -5.42 13.85 5.39
N PRO A 133 -4.45 13.95 6.31
CA PRO A 133 -3.53 12.88 6.62
C PRO A 133 -4.21 11.68 7.28
N GLY A 134 -5.13 11.91 8.21
CA GLY A 134 -5.89 10.85 8.90
C GLY A 134 -5.23 10.23 10.14
N GLY A 135 -3.91 10.40 10.29
CA GLY A 135 -3.13 9.80 11.36
C GLY A 135 -2.38 10.80 12.22
N PHE A 136 -1.06 10.64 12.30
CA PHE A 136 -0.19 11.40 13.20
C PHE A 136 0.31 12.70 12.58
N THR A 137 0.21 12.88 11.27
CA THR A 137 0.51 14.19 10.69
C THR A 137 -0.57 15.19 11.06
N HIS A 138 -0.16 16.30 11.66
CA HIS A 138 -1.06 17.41 11.95
C HIS A 138 -1.41 18.20 10.68
N TRP A 139 -2.60 18.78 10.67
CA TRP A 139 -2.96 19.80 9.69
C TRP A 139 -1.97 20.96 9.72
N LYS A 140 -1.65 21.51 8.55
CA LYS A 140 -0.87 22.74 8.48
C LYS A 140 -1.63 23.87 9.21
N PRO A 141 -0.96 24.69 10.03
CA PRO A 141 -1.60 25.84 10.67
C PRO A 141 -2.32 26.73 9.64
N GLY A 142 -3.53 27.18 9.98
CA GLY A 142 -4.32 28.07 9.12
C GLY A 142 -5.10 27.38 7.99
N VAL A 143 -5.01 26.06 7.83
CA VAL A 143 -5.85 25.33 6.86
C VAL A 143 -7.31 25.30 7.32
N ASN A 144 -8.20 25.86 6.51
CA ASN A 144 -9.64 25.64 6.65
C ASN A 144 -10.04 24.33 5.96
N THR A 145 -10.36 23.31 6.75
CA THR A 145 -10.70 21.98 6.22
C THR A 145 -12.03 21.93 5.46
N LYS A 146 -12.86 22.98 5.57
CA LYS A 146 -14.11 23.11 4.80
C LYS A 146 -13.86 23.38 3.32
N ASP A 147 -12.75 24.02 3.00
CA ASP A 147 -12.40 24.41 1.62
C ASP A 147 -11.64 23.30 0.89
N LEU A 148 -11.36 22.18 1.58
CA LEU A 148 -10.66 21.05 1.01
C LEU A 148 -11.61 20.06 0.34
N PRO A 149 -11.20 19.44 -0.79
CA PRO A 149 -11.97 18.39 -1.43
C PRO A 149 -12.31 17.28 -0.44
N GLU A 150 -13.47 16.63 -0.59
CA GLU A 150 -13.95 15.62 0.37
C GLU A 150 -13.07 14.35 0.43
N GLY A 151 -12.33 14.09 -0.64
CA GLY A 151 -11.35 13.01 -0.72
C GLY A 151 -10.08 13.45 -1.44
N GLN A 152 -9.25 12.46 -1.78
CA GLN A 152 -7.96 12.71 -2.42
C GLN A 152 -7.73 11.75 -3.59
N LEU A 153 -7.11 12.25 -4.65
CA LEU A 153 -6.70 11.49 -5.81
C LEU A 153 -5.27 11.87 -6.19
N TYR A 154 -4.40 10.88 -6.35
CA TYR A 154 -3.01 11.06 -6.75
C TYR A 154 -2.60 10.08 -7.85
N ASP A 155 -1.75 10.56 -8.78
CA ASP A 155 -0.99 9.72 -9.71
C ASP A 155 0.43 9.53 -9.16
N LEU A 156 0.71 8.41 -8.50
CA LEU A 156 2.00 8.17 -7.87
C LEU A 156 3.16 7.98 -8.86
N SER A 157 2.87 7.81 -10.16
CA SER A 157 3.92 7.78 -11.18
C SER A 157 4.52 9.17 -11.45
N LYS A 158 3.76 10.22 -11.14
CA LYS A 158 4.15 11.62 -11.34
C LYS A 158 4.35 12.36 -10.02
N ASP A 159 3.60 11.97 -9.00
CA ASP A 159 3.55 12.64 -7.70
C ASP A 159 3.64 11.59 -6.56
N PRO A 160 4.80 10.94 -6.38
CA PRO A 160 5.01 9.99 -5.29
C PRO A 160 4.96 10.66 -3.90
N ALA A 161 5.10 11.99 -3.84
CA ALA A 161 5.03 12.78 -2.63
C ALA A 161 3.61 13.26 -2.30
N GLU A 162 2.61 12.95 -3.13
CA GLU A 162 1.18 13.27 -2.90
C GLU A 162 0.93 14.78 -2.65
N GLN A 163 1.63 15.64 -3.38
CA GLN A 163 1.54 17.10 -3.23
C GLN A 163 0.36 17.71 -3.99
N ASN A 164 -0.11 17.06 -5.05
CA ASN A 164 -1.11 17.60 -5.98
C ASN A 164 -2.38 16.74 -5.93
N ASN A 165 -3.34 17.13 -5.10
CA ASN A 165 -4.63 16.44 -5.04
C ASN A 165 -5.45 16.73 -6.30
N LEU A 166 -5.71 15.71 -7.11
CA LEU A 166 -6.42 15.81 -8.38
C LEU A 166 -7.95 15.60 -8.26
N TRP A 167 -8.47 15.47 -7.04
CA TRP A 167 -9.87 15.09 -6.78
C TRP A 167 -10.89 15.94 -7.55
N ASP A 168 -10.83 17.27 -7.43
CA ASP A 168 -11.78 18.17 -8.11
C ASP A 168 -11.47 18.36 -9.61
N THR A 169 -10.20 18.20 -10.00
CA THR A 169 -9.76 18.39 -11.40
C THR A 169 -10.00 17.17 -12.29
N MET A 170 -10.19 15.98 -11.70
CA MET A 170 -10.39 14.73 -12.44
C MET A 170 -11.60 13.93 -11.91
N PRO A 171 -12.81 14.51 -11.90
CA PRO A 171 -13.99 13.89 -11.29
C PRO A 171 -14.36 12.53 -11.93
N GLU A 172 -14.19 12.37 -13.25
CA GLU A 172 -14.44 11.09 -13.93
C GLU A 172 -13.46 9.99 -13.48
N LYS A 173 -12.21 10.35 -13.20
CA LYS A 173 -11.21 9.40 -12.68
C LYS A 173 -11.53 8.98 -11.25
N VAL A 174 -11.95 9.94 -10.42
CA VAL A 174 -12.43 9.68 -9.05
C VAL A 174 -13.60 8.70 -9.10
N LYS A 175 -14.63 9.00 -9.89
CA LYS A 175 -15.82 8.15 -10.05
C LYS A 175 -15.46 6.74 -10.52
N GLY A 176 -14.61 6.62 -11.54
CA GLY A 176 -14.16 5.31 -12.03
C GLY A 176 -13.44 4.47 -10.97
N LEU A 177 -12.53 5.08 -10.19
CA LEU A 177 -11.84 4.38 -9.11
C LEU A 177 -12.76 4.04 -7.93
N GLN A 178 -13.76 4.88 -7.63
CA GLN A 178 -14.77 4.58 -6.62
C GLN A 178 -15.63 3.39 -7.05
N SER A 179 -16.05 3.31 -8.31
CA SER A 179 -16.78 2.14 -8.83
C SER A 179 -15.94 0.86 -8.75
N MET A 180 -14.64 0.93 -9.10
CA MET A 180 -13.72 -0.20 -8.97
C MET A 180 -13.55 -0.64 -7.50
N LEU A 181 -13.45 0.32 -6.58
CA LEU A 181 -13.36 0.04 -5.14
C LEU A 181 -14.60 -0.71 -4.64
N GLU A 182 -15.81 -0.27 -5.01
CA GLU A 182 -17.04 -0.94 -4.58
C GLU A 182 -17.17 -2.35 -5.18
N ALA A 183 -16.78 -2.54 -6.43
CA ALA A 183 -16.72 -3.88 -7.04
C ALA A 183 -15.75 -4.81 -6.30
N GLU A 184 -14.55 -4.33 -5.95
CA GLU A 184 -13.55 -5.13 -5.22
C GLU A 184 -14.05 -5.50 -3.81
N LYS A 185 -14.76 -4.61 -3.12
CA LYS A 185 -15.40 -4.91 -1.83
C LYS A 185 -16.51 -5.96 -1.95
N PHE A 186 -17.26 -5.95 -3.06
CA PHE A 186 -18.35 -6.90 -3.30
C PHE A 186 -17.82 -8.30 -3.62
N ASN A 187 -16.75 -8.39 -4.42
CA ASN A 187 -16.10 -9.67 -4.73
C ASN A 187 -15.66 -10.39 -3.44
N LYS A 188 -15.13 -9.67 -2.44
CA LYS A 188 -14.77 -10.26 -1.14
C LYS A 188 -15.97 -10.76 -0.33
N LYS A 189 -17.17 -10.18 -0.49
CA LYS A 189 -18.37 -10.64 0.23
C LYS A 189 -18.90 -11.96 -0.33
N ASN A 190 -18.76 -12.20 -1.63
CA ASN A 190 -19.17 -13.45 -2.25
C ASN A 190 -18.21 -14.60 -1.90
N ASP A 191 -16.96 -14.29 -1.57
CA ASP A 191 -15.97 -15.28 -1.11
C ASP A 191 -16.30 -15.81 0.30
N LEU A 192 -16.91 -14.98 1.16
CA LEU A 192 -17.36 -15.35 2.51
C LEU A 192 -18.65 -16.21 2.53
N THR A 193 -19.27 -16.48 1.37
CA THR A 193 -20.45 -17.36 1.27
C THR A 193 -20.12 -18.82 0.94
N LEU A 194 -18.84 -19.17 0.82
CA LEU A 194 -18.40 -20.56 0.79
C LEU A 194 -18.33 -21.10 2.24
N LYS A 195 -19.48 -21.58 2.72
CA LYS A 195 -19.57 -22.44 3.90
C LYS A 195 -19.11 -23.86 3.57
#